data_AF-A0A519CNA9-F1
#
_entry.id   AF-A0A519CNA9-F1
#
_cell.length_a   1.000
_cell.length_b   1.000
_cell.length_c   1.000
_cell.angle_alpha   90.00
_cell.angle_beta   90.00
_cell.angle_gamma   90.00
#
_symmetry.space_group_name_H-M   'P 1'
#
loop_
_entity.id
_entity.type
_entity.pdbx_description
1 polymer ?
#
loop_
_entity_poly.entity_id
_entity_poly.type
_entity_poly.pdbx_seq_one_letter_code
_entity_poly.pdbx_strand_id
1 'polypeptide(L)'
;SGMRREQIASVGAEFMARKKGKGGGKRKRSQQRAQYDELDKYPVLPPHAFARIVRDRQSLQILYQIIEPPMTKKEQEQREDIMDIFIRSLTANIEEIDADPDAYLRTALDKVIKAYGMKINKKSKSKMFYYLRRDLIGYGKMDMMMHDINVEDISCDGTNVPIFAYHRKFESVETTCVWETDAELESYVIKLAQRCGKHISVAEPLLDATLMDGSRIVMKLGREISTRGSAFCIRRFKDDPFSPADIVAFRTMSSLMVAYLWVCFQNEVPMLFVGGTASGKTTTLNAMCIFIPWREHSSTELGSRSYKARFWW
;
A
#
# COMPACT_ATOMS: atom_id res chain seq x y z
N SER A 1 -16.91 -43.45 3.97
CA SER A 1 -17.12 -42.31 4.91
C SER A 1 -16.07 -42.21 6.02
N GLY A 2 -14.90 -42.86 5.91
CA GLY A 2 -13.86 -42.85 6.97
C GLY A 2 -12.82 -41.72 6.87
N MET A 3 -12.48 -41.23 5.67
CA MET A 3 -11.38 -40.26 5.48
C MET A 3 -11.71 -38.80 5.86
N ARG A 4 -12.99 -38.41 5.98
CA ARG A 4 -13.36 -37.02 6.35
C ARG A 4 -13.39 -36.74 7.86
N ARG A 5 -13.28 -37.75 8.71
CA ARG A 5 -13.30 -37.56 10.18
C ARG A 5 -11.89 -37.32 10.77
N GLU A 6 -10.84 -37.81 10.12
CA GLU A 6 -9.46 -37.61 10.60
C GLU A 6 -8.91 -36.21 10.30
N GLN A 7 -9.31 -35.58 9.19
CA GLN A 7 -8.91 -34.19 8.87
C GLN A 7 -9.61 -33.13 9.76
N ILE A 8 -10.79 -33.42 10.31
CA ILE A 8 -11.48 -32.49 11.21
C ILE A 8 -10.91 -32.60 12.64
N ALA A 9 -10.40 -33.77 13.02
CA ALA A 9 -9.75 -33.99 14.31
C ALA A 9 -8.36 -33.32 14.39
N SER A 10 -7.60 -33.25 13.29
CA SER A 10 -6.28 -32.59 13.28
C SER A 10 -6.37 -31.06 13.39
N VAL A 11 -7.39 -30.45 12.78
CA VAL A 11 -7.64 -28.99 12.88
C VAL A 11 -8.17 -28.60 14.28
N GLY A 12 -8.93 -29.50 14.92
CA GLY A 12 -9.43 -29.28 16.29
C GLY A 12 -8.33 -29.33 17.37
N ALA A 13 -7.27 -30.11 17.15
CA ALA A 13 -6.17 -30.26 18.10
C ALA A 13 -5.23 -29.03 18.14
N GLU A 14 -5.04 -28.33 17.02
CA GLU A 14 -4.24 -27.09 16.96
C GLU A 14 -4.91 -25.91 17.67
N PHE A 15 -6.25 -25.89 17.74
CA PHE A 15 -6.99 -24.84 18.43
C PHE A 15 -6.94 -24.95 19.97
N MET A 16 -6.78 -26.17 20.50
CA MET A 16 -6.81 -26.43 21.95
C MET A 16 -5.44 -26.24 22.64
N ALA A 17 -4.34 -26.12 21.90
CA ALA A 17 -3.00 -25.88 22.47
C ALA A 17 -2.72 -24.40 22.82
N ARG A 18 -3.70 -23.49 22.69
CA ARG A 18 -3.54 -22.04 22.90
C ARG A 18 -3.55 -21.61 24.38
N LYS A 19 -3.68 -22.55 25.33
CA LYS A 19 -3.58 -22.28 26.77
C LYS A 19 -2.28 -22.83 27.36
N LYS A 20 -1.27 -21.96 27.48
CA LYS A 20 -0.40 -21.76 28.67
C LYS A 20 0.96 -21.18 28.29
N GLY A 21 1.41 -20.21 29.10
CA GLY A 21 2.83 -19.96 29.34
C GLY A 21 3.42 -18.70 28.71
N LYS A 22 3.82 -17.75 29.56
CA LYS A 22 4.51 -16.47 29.28
C LYS A 22 5.94 -16.61 28.70
N GLY A 23 6.18 -17.55 27.78
CA GLY A 23 7.47 -17.81 27.11
C GLY A 23 7.42 -17.77 25.56
N GLY A 24 6.31 -17.32 24.97
CA GLY A 24 6.00 -17.53 23.54
C GLY A 24 6.83 -16.72 22.53
N GLY A 25 7.46 -15.61 22.92
CA GLY A 25 8.16 -14.72 21.97
C GLY A 25 9.44 -15.32 21.37
N LYS A 26 10.27 -16.00 22.20
CA LYS A 26 11.48 -16.67 21.73
C LYS A 26 11.16 -17.95 20.93
N ARG A 27 10.17 -18.74 21.38
CA ARG A 27 9.74 -19.98 20.71
C ARG A 27 9.14 -19.71 19.32
N LYS A 28 8.23 -18.74 19.18
CA LYS A 28 7.64 -18.36 17.88
C LYS A 28 8.68 -17.80 16.90
N ARG A 29 9.62 -16.97 17.37
CA ARG A 29 10.74 -16.50 16.54
C ARG A 29 11.66 -17.63 16.08
N SER A 30 11.89 -18.64 16.92
CA SER A 30 12.69 -19.82 16.53
C SER A 30 11.96 -20.71 15.51
N GLN A 31 10.64 -20.88 15.63
CA GLN A 31 9.83 -21.62 14.66
C GLN A 31 9.72 -20.90 13.31
N GLN A 32 9.51 -19.58 13.30
CA GLN A 32 9.52 -18.80 12.06
C GLN A 32 10.88 -18.82 11.35
N ARG A 33 12.00 -18.82 12.08
CA ARG A 33 13.34 -19.01 11.51
C ARG A 33 13.61 -20.44 11.02
N ALA A 34 12.88 -21.43 11.54
CA ALA A 34 13.00 -22.81 11.08
C ALA A 34 12.26 -23.03 9.76
N GLN A 35 11.17 -22.29 9.52
CA GLN A 35 10.31 -22.42 8.34
C GLN A 35 10.69 -21.47 7.19
N TYR A 36 11.21 -20.28 7.50
CA TYR A 36 11.45 -19.24 6.50
C TYR A 36 12.92 -18.80 6.45
N ASP A 37 13.45 -18.65 5.23
CA ASP A 37 14.71 -17.98 4.96
C ASP A 37 14.45 -16.48 4.74
N GLU A 38 15.10 -15.63 5.54
CA GLU A 38 14.96 -14.17 5.40
C GLU A 38 15.82 -13.67 4.25
N LEU A 39 15.18 -13.15 3.20
CA LEU A 39 15.85 -12.63 2.01
C LEU A 39 16.18 -11.15 2.15
N ASP A 40 15.27 -10.38 2.74
CA ASP A 40 15.43 -8.93 2.90
C ASP A 40 14.59 -8.41 4.07
N LYS A 41 15.04 -7.30 4.67
CA LYS A 41 14.28 -6.61 5.71
C LYS A 41 14.70 -5.15 5.78
N TYR A 42 13.75 -4.26 5.57
CA TYR A 42 14.00 -2.81 5.52
C TYR A 42 12.86 -2.01 6.16
N PRO A 43 13.16 -0.81 6.69
CA PRO A 43 12.13 0.10 7.20
C PRO A 43 11.31 0.70 6.05
N VAL A 44 10.00 0.85 6.25
CA VAL A 44 9.13 1.62 5.32
C VAL A 44 8.59 2.85 6.04
N LEU A 45 8.02 2.67 7.24
CA LEU A 45 7.56 3.76 8.10
C LEU A 45 8.28 3.69 9.45
N PRO A 46 9.57 4.08 9.52
CA PRO A 46 10.32 4.04 10.77
C PRO A 46 9.74 5.04 11.79
N PRO A 47 9.73 4.69 13.10
CA PRO A 47 10.22 3.45 13.71
C PRO A 47 9.16 2.33 13.81
N HIS A 48 7.97 2.52 13.24
CA HIS A 48 6.80 1.68 13.53
C HIS A 48 6.69 0.45 12.65
N ALA A 49 6.97 0.56 11.35
CA ALA A 49 6.68 -0.50 10.40
C ALA A 49 7.85 -0.84 9.47
N PHE A 50 8.03 -2.15 9.25
CA PHE A 50 9.10 -2.73 8.44
C PHE A 50 8.54 -3.76 7.46
N ALA A 51 9.08 -3.77 6.23
CA ALA A 51 8.84 -4.84 5.29
C ALA A 51 9.86 -5.95 5.53
N ARG A 52 9.42 -7.20 5.49
CA ARG A 52 10.30 -8.38 5.59
C ARG A 52 9.97 -9.35 4.48
N ILE A 53 10.93 -9.59 3.61
CA ILE A 53 10.82 -10.54 2.51
C ILE A 53 11.40 -11.87 2.97
N VAL A 54 10.61 -12.92 2.87
CA VAL A 54 11.04 -14.26 3.26
C VAL A 54 10.74 -15.26 2.16
N ARG A 55 11.54 -16.33 2.09
CA ARG A 55 11.25 -17.51 1.28
C ARG A 55 10.81 -18.64 2.19
N ASP A 56 9.68 -19.27 1.89
CA ASP A 56 9.27 -20.50 2.55
C ASP A 56 10.22 -21.64 2.13
N ARG A 57 10.76 -22.38 3.09
CA ARG A 57 11.70 -23.48 2.81
C ARG A 57 11.05 -24.68 2.14
N GLN A 58 9.74 -24.86 2.29
CA GLN A 58 8.99 -25.98 1.73
C GLN A 58 8.41 -25.64 0.37
N SER A 59 7.66 -24.54 0.26
CA SER A 59 7.02 -24.16 -1.00
C SER A 59 7.94 -23.37 -1.94
N LEU A 60 9.09 -22.89 -1.44
CA LEU A 60 10.02 -21.97 -2.13
C LEU A 60 9.38 -20.63 -2.55
N GLN A 61 8.14 -20.38 -2.15
CA GLN A 61 7.43 -19.14 -2.43
C GLN A 61 8.04 -17.99 -1.64
N ILE A 62 8.10 -16.83 -2.29
CA ILE A 62 8.56 -15.59 -1.67
C ILE A 62 7.34 -14.84 -1.14
N LEU A 63 7.40 -14.48 0.13
CA LEU A 63 6.35 -13.81 0.87
C LEU A 63 6.80 -12.41 1.31
N TYR A 64 5.92 -11.45 1.14
CA TYR A 64 6.03 -10.10 1.66
C TYR A 64 5.31 -10.01 3.01
N GLN A 65 6.08 -10.00 4.10
CA GLN A 65 5.54 -9.90 5.46
C GLN A 65 5.53 -8.46 5.93
N ILE A 66 4.33 -7.96 6.25
CA ILE A 66 4.14 -6.64 6.87
C ILE A 66 4.37 -6.75 8.37
N ILE A 67 5.37 -6.04 8.89
CA ILE A 67 5.67 -5.99 10.33
C ILE A 67 5.24 -4.62 10.86
N GLU A 68 4.11 -4.58 11.54
CA GLU A 68 3.60 -3.41 12.24
C GLU A 68 3.84 -3.51 13.77
N PRO A 69 3.65 -2.40 14.52
CA PRO A 69 3.82 -2.42 15.98
C PRO A 69 2.85 -3.41 16.65
N PRO A 70 3.34 -4.45 17.33
CA PRO A 70 2.45 -5.41 17.97
C PRO A 70 1.68 -4.77 19.12
N MET A 71 0.37 -5.02 19.18
CA MET A 71 -0.50 -4.61 20.27
C MET A 71 -0.85 -5.79 21.17
N THR A 72 -0.92 -5.53 22.48
CA THR A 72 -1.56 -6.45 23.42
C THR A 72 -3.08 -6.37 23.30
N LYS A 73 -3.82 -7.39 23.76
CA LYS A 73 -5.30 -7.37 23.73
C LYS A 73 -5.89 -6.09 24.35
N LYS A 74 -5.35 -5.69 25.51
CA LYS A 74 -5.75 -4.45 26.18
C LYS A 74 -5.46 -3.19 25.35
N GLU A 75 -4.31 -3.13 24.69
CA GLU A 75 -3.99 -2.00 23.79
C GLU A 75 -4.91 -1.97 22.56
N GLN A 76 -5.33 -3.13 22.07
CA GLN A 76 -6.24 -3.26 20.94
C GLN A 76 -7.66 -2.83 21.28
N GLU A 77 -8.18 -3.27 22.44
CA GLU A 77 -9.48 -2.82 22.99
C GLU A 77 -9.47 -1.28 23.17
N GLN A 78 -8.43 -0.74 23.82
CA GLN A 78 -8.29 0.71 23.99
C GLN A 78 -8.21 1.46 22.65
N ARG A 79 -7.58 0.88 21.63
CA ARG A 79 -7.52 1.48 20.29
C ARG A 79 -8.90 1.53 19.66
N GLU A 80 -9.67 0.46 19.76
CA GLU A 80 -11.03 0.38 19.23
C GLU A 80 -11.95 1.40 19.92
N ASP A 81 -11.89 1.49 21.25
CA ASP A 81 -12.63 2.52 22.00
C ASP A 81 -12.28 3.94 21.54
N ILE A 82 -10.98 4.24 21.40
CA ILE A 82 -10.51 5.55 20.93
C ILE A 82 -11.00 5.81 19.51
N MET A 83 -10.91 4.83 18.60
CA MET A 83 -11.33 4.97 17.21
C MET A 83 -12.83 5.28 17.12
N ASP A 84 -13.67 4.59 17.90
CA ASP A 84 -15.11 4.82 17.94
C ASP A 84 -15.45 6.23 18.46
N ILE A 85 -14.76 6.69 19.50
CA ILE A 85 -14.90 8.06 20.01
C ILE A 85 -14.51 9.08 18.93
N PHE A 86 -13.40 8.83 18.23
CA PHE A 86 -12.93 9.69 17.15
C PHE A 86 -13.96 9.79 16.03
N ILE A 87 -14.46 8.67 15.51
CA ILE A 87 -15.44 8.64 14.42
C ILE A 87 -16.71 9.42 14.80
N ARG A 88 -17.19 9.27 16.04
CA ARG A 88 -18.35 10.04 16.53
C ARG A 88 -18.07 11.53 16.64
N SER A 89 -16.86 11.91 17.04
CA SER A 89 -16.44 13.31 17.19
C SER A 89 -16.13 14.02 15.86
N LEU A 90 -15.72 13.29 14.82
CA LEU A 90 -15.28 13.83 13.53
C LEU A 90 -16.43 14.37 12.65
N THR A 91 -17.67 14.20 13.07
CA THR A 91 -18.85 14.75 12.38
C THR A 91 -18.86 16.30 12.33
N ALA A 92 -17.93 16.99 13.01
CA ALA A 92 -18.03 18.42 13.26
C ALA A 92 -17.13 19.35 12.43
N ASN A 93 -15.93 18.97 11.94
CA ASN A 93 -15.03 19.93 11.26
C ASN A 93 -14.09 19.24 10.26
N ILE A 94 -14.44 19.28 8.97
CA ILE A 94 -13.63 18.74 7.86
C ILE A 94 -12.57 19.76 7.41
N GLU A 95 -12.79 21.05 7.66
CA GLU A 95 -11.97 22.17 7.15
C GLU A 95 -10.65 22.39 7.94
N GLU A 96 -10.55 21.94 9.20
CA GLU A 96 -9.31 22.07 10.01
C GLU A 96 -8.26 20.99 9.74
N ILE A 97 -8.58 19.98 8.92
CA ILE A 97 -7.72 18.81 8.69
C ILE A 97 -6.61 19.10 7.66
N ASP A 98 -6.79 20.09 6.77
CA ASP A 98 -5.96 20.23 5.56
C ASP A 98 -4.56 20.81 5.77
N ALA A 99 -4.26 21.48 6.88
CA ALA A 99 -2.95 22.12 7.09
C ALA A 99 -1.90 21.19 7.72
N ASP A 100 -2.26 20.43 8.76
CA ASP A 100 -1.41 19.42 9.40
C ASP A 100 -2.27 18.31 10.04
N PRO A 101 -2.66 17.29 9.25
CA PRO A 101 -3.47 16.18 9.72
C PRO A 101 -2.84 15.44 10.91
N ASP A 102 -1.51 15.32 10.92
CA ASP A 102 -0.77 14.57 11.94
C ASP A 102 -0.79 15.31 13.29
N ALA A 103 -0.58 16.62 13.31
CA ALA A 103 -0.67 17.42 14.53
C ALA A 103 -2.09 17.44 15.11
N TYR A 104 -3.10 17.54 14.24
CA TYR A 104 -4.50 17.47 14.64
C TYR A 104 -4.80 16.13 15.33
N LEU A 105 -4.43 15.02 14.71
CA LEU A 105 -4.63 13.68 15.26
C LEU A 105 -3.90 13.46 16.59
N ARG A 106 -2.69 14.01 16.76
CA ARG A 106 -1.97 13.96 18.04
C ARG A 106 -2.72 14.70 19.14
N THR A 107 -3.15 15.93 18.86
CA THR A 107 -3.89 16.75 19.81
C THR A 107 -5.22 16.11 20.19
N ALA A 108 -5.95 15.58 19.21
CA ALA A 108 -7.22 14.92 19.43
C ALA A 108 -7.05 13.63 20.26
N LEU A 109 -5.99 12.85 20.00
CA LEU A 109 -5.67 11.66 20.79
C LEU A 109 -5.44 12.03 22.26
N ASP A 110 -4.73 13.13 22.50
CA ASP A 110 -4.43 13.59 23.87
C ASP A 110 -5.67 14.06 24.62
N LYS A 111 -6.59 14.73 23.92
CA LYS A 111 -7.89 15.12 24.47
C LYS A 111 -8.71 13.89 24.87
N VAL A 112 -8.80 12.88 24.00
CA VAL A 112 -9.56 11.64 24.28
C VAL A 112 -8.96 10.88 25.45
N ILE A 113 -7.63 10.71 25.48
CA ILE A 113 -6.95 10.01 26.59
C ILE A 113 -7.22 10.71 27.92
N LYS A 114 -7.16 12.05 27.94
CA LYS A 114 -7.40 12.85 29.15
C LYS A 114 -8.85 12.82 29.60
N ALA A 115 -9.80 12.99 28.68
CA ALA A 115 -11.24 13.04 28.97
C ALA A 115 -11.76 11.72 29.55
N TYR A 116 -11.27 10.58 29.04
CA TYR A 116 -11.68 9.25 29.49
C TYR A 116 -10.78 8.67 30.59
N GLY A 117 -9.82 9.46 31.11
CA GLY A 117 -8.94 9.04 32.21
C GLY A 117 -8.09 7.80 31.91
N MET A 118 -7.79 7.54 30.64
CA MET A 118 -7.10 6.32 30.22
C MET A 118 -5.63 6.34 30.63
N LYS A 119 -5.17 5.31 31.34
CA LYS A 119 -3.77 5.13 31.71
C LYS A 119 -2.99 4.46 30.58
N ILE A 120 -2.40 5.26 29.69
CA ILE A 120 -1.63 4.79 28.53
C ILE A 120 -0.18 5.28 28.65
N ASN A 121 0.79 4.38 28.46
CA ASN A 121 2.21 4.74 28.48
C ASN A 121 2.66 5.37 27.14
N LYS A 122 3.81 6.06 27.12
CA LYS A 122 4.33 6.74 25.91
C LYS A 122 4.52 5.81 24.70
N LYS A 123 4.94 4.55 24.91
CA LYS A 123 5.14 3.58 23.81
C LYS A 123 3.80 3.14 23.23
N SER A 124 2.84 2.77 24.07
CA SER A 124 1.48 2.38 23.68
C SER A 124 0.75 3.52 22.96
N LYS A 125 0.89 4.75 23.46
CA LYS A 125 0.38 5.95 22.78
C LYS A 125 0.96 6.12 21.38
N SER A 126 2.28 5.93 21.23
CA SER A 126 2.94 5.99 19.92
C SER A 126 2.44 4.91 18.95
N LYS A 127 2.16 3.68 19.44
CA LYS A 127 1.54 2.64 18.62
C LYS A 127 0.11 2.99 18.24
N MET A 128 -0.70 3.48 19.18
CA MET A 128 -2.08 3.90 18.92
C MET A 128 -2.13 5.00 17.87
N PHE A 129 -1.26 6.00 17.98
CA PHE A 129 -1.13 7.06 16.99
C PHE A 129 -0.81 6.50 15.60
N TYR A 130 0.13 5.55 15.49
CA TYR A 130 0.43 4.88 14.22
C TYR A 130 -0.82 4.27 13.59
N TYR A 131 -1.59 3.46 14.34
CA TYR A 131 -2.80 2.82 13.81
C TYR A 131 -3.91 3.81 13.49
N LEU A 132 -4.11 4.84 14.31
CA LEU A 132 -5.10 5.90 14.03
C LEU A 132 -4.75 6.65 12.75
N ARG A 133 -3.49 7.07 12.60
CA ARG A 133 -3.01 7.72 11.37
C ARG A 133 -3.19 6.80 10.17
N ARG A 134 -2.80 5.53 10.30
CA ARG A 134 -2.91 4.49 9.26
C ARG A 134 -4.36 4.29 8.78
N ASP A 135 -5.31 4.25 9.71
CA ASP A 135 -6.70 3.89 9.42
C ASP A 135 -7.59 5.10 9.06
N LEU A 136 -7.29 6.29 9.58
CA LEU A 136 -8.06 7.52 9.32
C LEU A 136 -7.51 8.32 8.12
N ILE A 137 -6.19 8.53 8.07
CA ILE A 137 -5.53 9.30 7.00
C ILE A 137 -4.92 8.36 5.95
N GLY A 138 -4.26 7.29 6.40
CA GLY A 138 -3.56 6.34 5.54
C GLY A 138 -4.49 5.41 4.76
N TYR A 139 -3.92 4.39 4.15
CA TYR A 139 -4.66 3.39 3.34
C TYR A 139 -5.08 2.15 4.15
N GLY A 140 -5.15 2.25 5.48
CA GLY A 140 -5.53 1.15 6.37
C GLY A 140 -4.59 -0.05 6.29
N LYS A 141 -5.13 -1.26 6.07
CA LYS A 141 -4.32 -2.49 5.94
C LYS A 141 -3.28 -2.41 4.80
N MET A 142 -3.54 -1.60 3.78
CA MET A 142 -2.62 -1.41 2.65
C MET A 142 -1.58 -0.32 2.84
N ASP A 143 -1.67 0.46 3.92
CA ASP A 143 -0.84 1.64 4.13
C ASP A 143 0.65 1.33 3.99
N MET A 144 1.08 0.19 4.53
CA MET A 144 2.46 -0.24 4.45
C MET A 144 2.94 -0.47 3.01
N MET A 145 2.13 -1.14 2.18
CA MET A 145 2.47 -1.40 0.77
C MET A 145 2.37 -0.13 -0.07
N MET A 146 1.48 0.80 0.29
CA MET A 146 1.36 2.10 -0.37
C MET A 146 2.51 3.05 -0.05
N HIS A 147 3.22 2.87 1.06
CA HIS A 147 4.40 3.67 1.41
C HIS A 147 5.72 3.01 1.02
N ASP A 148 5.72 1.75 0.59
CA ASP A 148 6.94 1.03 0.23
C ASP A 148 7.41 1.38 -1.18
N ILE A 149 8.54 2.06 -1.33
CA ILE A 149 9.10 2.45 -2.63
C ILE A 149 9.40 1.26 -3.57
N ASN A 150 9.53 0.04 -3.04
CA ASN A 150 9.83 -1.15 -3.82
C ASN A 150 8.57 -1.83 -4.38
N VAL A 151 7.38 -1.45 -3.93
CA VAL A 151 6.10 -2.00 -4.41
C VAL A 151 5.55 -1.14 -5.54
N GLU A 152 5.33 -1.74 -6.71
CA GLU A 152 4.86 -1.04 -7.91
C GLU A 152 3.38 -1.27 -8.18
N ASP A 153 2.91 -2.51 -8.02
CA ASP A 153 1.52 -2.88 -8.19
C ASP A 153 1.00 -3.62 -6.96
N ILE A 154 -0.29 -3.45 -6.66
CA ILE A 154 -0.99 -4.12 -5.56
C ILE A 154 -2.31 -4.66 -6.11
N SER A 155 -2.54 -5.98 -6.01
CA SER A 155 -3.76 -6.65 -6.46
C SER A 155 -4.46 -7.35 -5.31
N CYS A 156 -5.75 -7.07 -5.16
CA CYS A 156 -6.66 -7.78 -4.28
C CYS A 156 -7.76 -8.42 -5.11
N ASP A 157 -7.77 -9.75 -5.14
CA ASP A 157 -8.68 -10.52 -6.00
C ASP A 157 -9.96 -10.99 -5.27
N GLY A 158 -10.14 -10.64 -3.99
CA GLY A 158 -11.34 -10.95 -3.23
C GLY A 158 -11.12 -11.21 -1.75
N THR A 159 -12.20 -11.60 -1.08
CA THR A 159 -12.20 -11.97 0.34
C THR A 159 -11.55 -13.33 0.54
N ASN A 160 -10.82 -13.50 1.64
CA ASN A 160 -10.03 -14.69 1.98
C ASN A 160 -8.96 -15.04 0.93
N VAL A 161 -8.60 -14.06 0.08
CA VAL A 161 -7.47 -14.15 -0.84
C VAL A 161 -6.37 -13.21 -0.34
N PRO A 162 -5.12 -13.69 -0.21
CA PRO A 162 -3.98 -12.81 0.05
C PRO A 162 -3.85 -11.72 -1.01
N ILE A 163 -3.45 -10.53 -0.57
CA ILE A 163 -3.04 -9.48 -1.51
C ILE A 163 -1.73 -9.90 -2.15
N PHE A 164 -1.62 -9.67 -3.45
CA PHE A 164 -0.38 -9.80 -4.20
C PHE A 164 0.22 -8.42 -4.45
N ALA A 165 1.53 -8.30 -4.30
CA ALA A 165 2.27 -7.09 -4.62
C ALA A 165 3.33 -7.41 -5.68
N TYR A 166 3.53 -6.50 -6.64
CA TYR A 166 4.67 -6.58 -7.53
C TYR A 166 5.84 -5.80 -6.93
N HIS A 167 6.84 -6.52 -6.43
CA HIS A 167 8.02 -5.96 -5.79
C HIS A 167 9.19 -5.90 -6.77
N ARG A 168 9.86 -4.75 -6.91
CA ARG A 168 10.95 -4.52 -7.89
C ARG A 168 12.01 -5.61 -7.98
N LYS A 169 12.43 -6.13 -6.82
CA LYS A 169 13.49 -7.14 -6.71
C LYS A 169 12.99 -8.58 -6.73
N PHE A 170 11.74 -8.83 -6.34
CA PHE A 170 11.21 -10.16 -6.07
C PHE A 170 9.98 -10.50 -6.92
N GLU A 171 9.62 -9.61 -7.84
CA GLU A 171 8.46 -9.70 -8.73
C GLU A 171 7.15 -9.91 -7.95
N SER A 172 6.25 -10.74 -8.47
CA SER A 172 4.97 -11.02 -7.83
C SER A 172 5.17 -11.79 -6.53
N VAL A 173 4.90 -11.14 -5.40
CA VAL A 173 5.00 -11.71 -4.05
C VAL A 173 3.64 -11.73 -3.38
N GLU A 174 3.34 -12.85 -2.73
CA GLU A 174 2.16 -12.98 -1.89
C GLU A 174 2.41 -12.26 -0.56
N THR A 175 1.43 -11.49 -0.08
CA THR A 175 1.55 -10.73 1.16
C THR A 175 0.83 -11.40 2.32
N THR A 176 1.18 -11.05 3.55
CA THR A 176 0.46 -11.53 4.75
C THR A 176 -0.89 -10.84 4.99
N CYS A 177 -1.33 -9.95 4.09
CA CYS A 177 -2.55 -9.16 4.28
C CYS A 177 -3.74 -9.81 3.56
N VAL A 178 -4.84 -9.99 4.31
CA VAL A 178 -6.08 -10.61 3.84
C VAL A 178 -7.29 -9.83 4.38
N TRP A 179 -8.37 -9.80 3.60
CA TRP A 179 -9.70 -9.44 4.11
C TRP A 179 -10.48 -10.69 4.45
N GLU A 180 -10.94 -10.77 5.70
CA GLU A 180 -11.61 -11.97 6.22
C GLU A 180 -13.10 -12.03 5.79
N THR A 181 -13.71 -10.85 5.59
CA THR A 181 -15.14 -10.73 5.30
C THR A 181 -15.42 -9.81 4.12
N ASP A 182 -16.47 -10.12 3.37
CA ASP A 182 -16.94 -9.30 2.24
C ASP A 182 -17.31 -7.89 2.70
N ALA A 183 -17.96 -7.77 3.86
CA ALA A 183 -18.38 -6.49 4.42
C ALA A 183 -17.18 -5.56 4.72
N GLU A 184 -16.07 -6.09 5.24
CA GLU A 184 -14.85 -5.30 5.46
C GLU A 184 -14.26 -4.81 4.14
N LEU A 185 -14.18 -5.68 3.14
CA LEU A 185 -13.60 -5.36 1.83
C LEU A 185 -14.48 -4.38 1.03
N GLU A 186 -15.78 -4.59 1.02
CA GLU A 186 -16.76 -3.67 0.41
C GLU A 186 -16.73 -2.30 1.08
N SER A 187 -16.76 -2.26 2.41
CA SER A 187 -16.66 -1.00 3.15
C SER A 187 -15.34 -0.27 2.84
N TYR A 188 -14.25 -1.02 2.66
CA TYR A 188 -12.97 -0.45 2.28
C TYR A 188 -12.97 0.12 0.85
N VAL A 189 -13.48 -0.63 -0.13
CA VAL A 189 -13.58 -0.20 -1.53
C VAL A 189 -14.47 1.05 -1.67
N ILE A 190 -15.62 1.08 -0.98
CA ILE A 190 -16.53 2.24 -0.98
C ILE A 190 -15.84 3.47 -0.38
N LYS A 191 -15.16 3.33 0.77
CA LYS A 191 -14.41 4.43 1.38
C LYS A 191 -13.30 4.94 0.46
N LEU A 192 -12.58 4.03 -0.20
CA LEU A 192 -11.48 4.39 -1.09
C LEU A 192 -12.00 5.13 -2.33
N ALA A 193 -13.13 4.70 -2.90
CA ALA A 193 -13.81 5.42 -3.98
C ALA A 193 -14.19 6.85 -3.58
N GLN A 194 -14.80 7.01 -2.39
CA GLN A 194 -15.18 8.33 -1.86
C GLN A 194 -13.96 9.25 -1.68
N ARG A 195 -12.84 8.70 -1.20
CA ARG A 195 -11.58 9.44 -1.07
C ARG A 195 -10.97 9.87 -2.41
N CYS A 196 -11.30 9.17 -3.50
CA CYS A 196 -10.96 9.59 -4.86
C CYS A 196 -11.94 10.64 -5.42
N GLY A 197 -12.93 11.09 -4.64
CA GLY A 197 -14.00 11.97 -5.11
C GLY A 197 -14.99 11.30 -6.05
N LYS A 198 -15.07 9.96 -6.04
CA LYS A 198 -15.98 9.18 -6.88
C LYS A 198 -16.90 8.31 -6.04
N HIS A 199 -17.96 7.81 -6.67
CA HIS A 199 -18.90 6.88 -6.05
C HIS A 199 -18.87 5.54 -6.78
N ILE A 200 -19.04 4.46 -6.02
CA ILE A 200 -19.18 3.09 -6.52
C ILE A 200 -20.41 2.49 -5.84
N SER A 201 -21.22 1.76 -6.59
CA SER A 201 -22.48 1.20 -6.09
C SER A 201 -22.76 -0.17 -6.70
N VAL A 202 -23.79 -0.87 -6.23
CA VAL A 202 -24.19 -2.14 -6.85
C VAL A 202 -24.68 -1.94 -8.28
N ALA A 203 -25.33 -0.81 -8.57
CA ALA A 203 -25.77 -0.45 -9.92
C ALA A 203 -24.60 -0.10 -10.86
N GLU A 204 -23.55 0.51 -10.31
CA GLU A 204 -22.30 0.86 -11.01
C GLU A 204 -21.10 0.27 -10.27
N PRO A 205 -20.85 -1.05 -10.43
CA PRO A 205 -19.91 -1.77 -9.59
C PRO A 205 -18.46 -1.70 -10.09
N LEU A 206 -18.20 -1.01 -11.21
CA LEU A 206 -16.88 -0.85 -11.80
C LEU A 206 -16.45 0.62 -11.72
N LEU A 207 -15.24 0.86 -11.20
CA LEU A 207 -14.71 2.21 -11.04
C LEU A 207 -13.23 2.27 -11.40
N ASP A 208 -12.86 3.17 -12.32
CA ASP A 208 -11.48 3.60 -12.56
C ASP A 208 -11.27 4.98 -11.93
N ALA A 209 -10.24 5.14 -11.11
CA ALA A 209 -9.96 6.36 -10.38
C ALA A 209 -8.45 6.62 -10.21
N THR A 210 -8.14 7.80 -9.69
CA THR A 210 -6.78 8.20 -9.33
C THR A 210 -6.77 8.50 -7.83
N LEU A 211 -5.84 7.85 -7.12
CA LEU A 211 -5.62 8.03 -5.69
C LEU A 211 -4.95 9.39 -5.42
N MET A 212 -4.93 9.80 -4.15
CA MET A 212 -4.37 11.10 -3.72
C MET A 212 -2.86 11.23 -3.98
N ASP A 213 -2.13 10.12 -4.02
CA ASP A 213 -0.71 10.04 -4.39
C ASP A 213 -0.49 10.05 -5.92
N GLY A 214 -1.58 10.11 -6.70
CA GLY A 214 -1.58 10.05 -8.15
C GLY A 214 -1.60 8.63 -8.72
N SER A 215 -1.53 7.59 -7.89
CA SER A 215 -1.60 6.18 -8.32
C SER A 215 -2.93 5.86 -8.99
N ARG A 216 -2.93 5.01 -10.02
CA ARG A 216 -4.18 4.57 -10.67
C ARG A 216 -4.77 3.41 -9.91
N ILE A 217 -6.09 3.39 -9.78
CA ILE A 217 -6.80 2.31 -9.13
C ILE A 217 -8.02 1.90 -9.96
N VAL A 218 -8.18 0.60 -10.13
CA VAL A 218 -9.40 -0.01 -10.67
C VAL A 218 -10.06 -0.80 -9.57
N MET A 219 -11.35 -0.57 -9.33
CA MET A 219 -12.15 -1.20 -8.29
C MET A 219 -13.35 -1.92 -8.87
N LYS A 220 -13.73 -3.01 -8.20
CA LYS A 220 -14.87 -3.86 -8.47
C LYS A 220 -15.63 -4.06 -7.16
N LEU A 221 -16.92 -3.72 -7.13
CA LEU A 221 -17.78 -3.89 -5.96
C LEU A 221 -18.69 -5.11 -6.10
N GLY A 222 -18.77 -5.89 -5.02
CA GLY A 222 -19.75 -6.96 -4.85
C GLY A 222 -19.42 -8.24 -5.62
N ARG A 223 -20.23 -9.26 -5.36
CA ARG A 223 -20.11 -10.59 -6.01
C ARG A 223 -20.71 -10.66 -7.41
N GLU A 224 -21.51 -9.68 -7.79
CA GLU A 224 -22.22 -9.65 -9.07
C GLU A 224 -21.28 -9.58 -10.27
N ILE A 225 -20.10 -8.96 -10.09
CA ILE A 225 -19.08 -8.83 -11.12
C ILE A 225 -17.78 -9.59 -10.82
N SER A 226 -17.66 -10.19 -9.63
CA SER A 226 -16.46 -10.90 -9.20
C SER A 226 -16.84 -12.08 -8.30
N THR A 227 -16.44 -13.28 -8.71
CA THR A 227 -16.83 -14.53 -8.02
C THR A 227 -16.36 -14.60 -6.56
N ARG A 228 -15.26 -13.91 -6.23
CA ARG A 228 -14.64 -13.92 -4.90
C ARG A 228 -14.97 -12.67 -4.05
N GLY A 229 -15.96 -11.88 -4.48
CA GLY A 229 -16.33 -10.62 -3.84
C GLY A 229 -15.61 -9.42 -4.46
N SER A 230 -15.71 -8.28 -3.79
CA SER A 230 -15.07 -7.04 -4.23
C SER A 230 -13.58 -7.22 -4.47
N ALA A 231 -13.03 -6.49 -5.44
CA ALA A 231 -11.63 -6.60 -5.84
C ALA A 231 -11.10 -5.22 -6.24
N PHE A 232 -9.79 -5.02 -6.16
CA PHE A 232 -9.18 -3.82 -6.69
C PHE A 232 -7.73 -4.09 -7.11
N CYS A 233 -7.24 -3.26 -8.03
CA CYS A 233 -5.85 -3.27 -8.45
C CYS A 233 -5.33 -1.83 -8.47
N ILE A 234 -4.22 -1.59 -7.79
CA ILE A 234 -3.54 -0.31 -7.73
C ILE A 234 -2.24 -0.43 -8.51
N ARG A 235 -2.03 0.51 -9.43
CA ARG A 235 -0.77 0.71 -10.13
C ARG A 235 -0.14 2.01 -9.66
N ARG A 236 0.98 1.89 -8.96
CA ARG A 236 1.65 3.03 -8.34
C ARG A 236 2.50 3.76 -9.35
N PHE A 237 2.51 5.09 -9.26
CA PHE A 237 3.49 5.88 -9.98
C PHE A 237 4.81 5.88 -9.20
N LYS A 238 5.91 5.83 -9.95
CA LYS A 238 7.24 5.98 -9.38
C LYS A 238 7.41 7.41 -8.88
N ASP A 239 7.68 7.59 -7.59
CA ASP A 239 8.00 8.89 -7.02
C ASP A 239 9.33 9.45 -7.56
N ASP A 240 10.24 8.56 -7.98
CA ASP A 240 11.56 8.92 -8.52
C ASP A 240 11.79 8.34 -9.93
N PRO A 241 11.39 9.01 -11.01
CA PRO A 241 11.67 8.55 -12.37
C PRO A 241 13.19 8.38 -12.57
N PHE A 242 13.61 7.37 -13.32
CA PHE A 242 15.05 7.22 -13.59
C PHE A 242 15.60 8.43 -14.33
N SER A 243 16.81 8.84 -13.99
CA SER A 243 17.52 9.90 -14.69
C SER A 243 18.18 9.40 -15.98
N PRO A 244 18.54 10.28 -16.92
CA PRO A 244 19.36 9.91 -18.07
C PRO A 244 20.69 9.25 -17.67
N ALA A 245 21.27 9.66 -16.52
CA ALA A 245 22.48 9.06 -15.98
C ALA A 245 22.26 7.60 -15.56
N ASP A 246 21.11 7.30 -14.95
CA ASP A 246 20.74 5.93 -14.58
C ASP A 246 20.58 5.04 -15.82
N ILE A 247 19.97 5.56 -16.89
CA ILE A 247 19.82 4.85 -18.17
C ILE A 247 21.19 4.45 -18.76
N VAL A 248 22.20 5.31 -18.63
CA VAL A 248 23.58 4.99 -19.04
C VAL A 248 24.21 3.99 -18.07
N ALA A 249 24.00 4.14 -16.76
CA ALA A 249 24.52 3.23 -15.74
C ALA A 249 23.98 1.80 -15.89
N PHE A 250 22.70 1.65 -16.25
CA PHE A 250 22.08 0.36 -16.57
C PHE A 250 22.50 -0.20 -17.93
N ARG A 251 23.31 0.55 -18.71
CA ARG A 251 23.72 0.21 -20.08
C ARG A 251 22.53 0.00 -21.02
N THR A 252 21.39 0.62 -20.73
CA THR A 252 20.22 0.60 -21.62
C THR A 252 20.47 1.44 -22.88
N MET A 253 21.21 2.55 -22.74
CA MET A 253 21.71 3.35 -23.87
C MET A 253 23.14 3.81 -23.57
N SER A 254 23.93 4.06 -24.63
CA SER A 254 25.25 4.68 -24.47
C SER A 254 25.10 6.17 -24.17
N SER A 255 26.13 6.77 -23.57
CA SER A 255 26.18 8.22 -23.32
C SER A 255 26.00 9.04 -24.62
N LEU A 256 26.50 8.53 -25.75
CA LEU A 256 26.35 9.18 -27.06
C LEU A 256 24.90 9.16 -27.54
N MET A 257 24.18 8.04 -27.37
CA MET A 257 22.75 7.96 -27.70
C MET A 257 21.93 8.93 -26.84
N VAL A 258 22.24 9.03 -25.55
CA VAL A 258 21.57 9.98 -24.64
C VAL A 258 21.85 11.42 -25.07
N ALA A 259 23.10 11.75 -25.44
CA ALA A 259 23.46 13.08 -25.95
C ALA A 259 22.75 13.40 -27.27
N TYR A 260 22.62 12.42 -28.18
CA TYR A 260 21.85 12.58 -29.41
C TYR A 260 20.38 12.88 -29.12
N LEU A 261 19.75 12.09 -28.25
CA LEU A 261 18.36 12.33 -27.85
C LEU A 261 18.19 13.70 -27.18
N TRP A 262 19.13 14.12 -26.33
CA TRP A 262 19.10 15.45 -25.73
C TRP A 262 19.04 16.55 -26.80
N VAL A 263 19.88 16.48 -27.83
CA VAL A 263 19.81 17.44 -28.96
C VAL A 263 18.45 17.38 -29.65
N CYS A 264 17.89 16.18 -29.89
CA CYS A 264 16.56 16.04 -30.47
C CYS A 264 15.45 16.67 -29.60
N PHE A 265 15.49 16.47 -28.28
CA PHE A 265 14.54 17.08 -27.34
C PHE A 265 14.64 18.61 -27.32
N GLN A 266 15.86 19.16 -27.37
CA GLN A 266 16.04 20.62 -27.43
C GLN A 266 15.53 21.24 -28.72
N ASN A 267 15.52 20.48 -29.82
CA ASN A 267 15.03 20.93 -31.12
C ASN A 267 13.57 20.50 -31.39
N GLU A 268 12.84 20.06 -30.36
CA GLU A 268 11.42 19.67 -30.44
C GLU A 268 11.14 18.64 -31.56
N VAL A 269 12.11 17.76 -31.83
CA VAL A 269 11.97 16.74 -32.86
C VAL A 269 10.90 15.72 -32.40
N PRO A 270 9.85 15.47 -33.19
CA PRO A 270 8.84 14.46 -32.83
C PRO A 270 9.48 13.07 -32.84
N MET A 271 9.31 12.34 -31.74
CA MET A 271 9.90 11.02 -31.52
C MET A 271 8.87 10.04 -30.98
N LEU A 272 8.92 8.79 -31.45
CA LEU A 272 8.09 7.71 -30.97
C LEU A 272 8.95 6.60 -30.37
N PHE A 273 8.66 6.21 -29.13
CA PHE A 273 9.32 5.10 -28.45
C PHE A 273 8.51 3.81 -28.66
N VAL A 274 9.09 2.84 -29.37
CA VAL A 274 8.41 1.58 -29.78
C VAL A 274 9.12 0.37 -29.15
N GLY A 275 8.39 -0.72 -28.93
CA GLY A 275 8.87 -1.93 -28.26
C GLY A 275 7.75 -2.74 -27.61
N GLY A 276 8.05 -3.97 -27.18
CA GLY A 276 7.09 -4.89 -26.54
C GLY A 276 6.60 -4.43 -25.16
N THR A 277 5.58 -5.09 -24.62
CA THR A 277 5.10 -4.84 -23.24
C THR A 277 6.24 -5.03 -22.24
N ALA A 278 6.33 -4.15 -21.24
CA ALA A 278 7.40 -4.14 -20.22
C ALA A 278 8.84 -3.94 -20.74
N SER A 279 9.06 -3.54 -22.01
CA SER A 279 10.41 -3.27 -22.55
C SER A 279 11.07 -1.96 -22.09
N GLY A 280 10.51 -1.27 -21.09
CA GLY A 280 11.07 -0.02 -20.57
C GLY A 280 10.79 1.26 -21.36
N LYS A 281 9.87 1.27 -22.35
CA LYS A 281 9.57 2.45 -23.18
C LYS A 281 9.22 3.70 -22.37
N THR A 282 8.18 3.58 -21.53
CA THR A 282 7.69 4.67 -20.68
C THR A 282 8.75 5.13 -19.69
N THR A 283 9.59 4.18 -19.25
CA THR A 283 10.71 4.43 -18.35
C THR A 283 11.77 5.30 -19.02
N THR A 284 12.20 4.94 -20.23
CA THR A 284 13.17 5.72 -21.03
C THR A 284 12.63 7.09 -21.39
N LEU A 285 11.35 7.15 -21.79
CA LEU A 285 10.69 8.40 -22.15
C LEU A 285 10.65 9.37 -20.97
N ASN A 286 10.18 8.92 -19.80
CA ASN A 286 10.15 9.74 -18.59
C ASN A 286 11.55 10.19 -18.16
N ALA A 287 12.57 9.34 -18.33
CA ALA A 287 13.94 9.71 -18.02
C ALA A 287 14.46 10.86 -18.90
N MET A 288 14.13 10.84 -20.20
CA MET A 288 14.60 11.84 -21.15
C MET A 288 13.77 13.13 -21.16
N CYS A 289 12.56 13.13 -20.59
CA CYS A 289 11.72 14.33 -20.48
C CYS A 289 12.40 15.50 -19.73
N ILE A 290 13.44 15.24 -18.93
CA ILE A 290 14.24 16.29 -18.28
C ILE A 290 14.97 17.20 -19.28
N PHE A 291 15.20 16.73 -20.51
CA PHE A 291 15.85 17.51 -21.57
C PHE A 291 14.91 18.46 -22.31
N ILE A 292 13.61 18.41 -22.03
CA ILE A 292 12.64 19.36 -22.62
C ILE A 292 12.97 20.76 -22.06
N PRO A 293 13.25 21.75 -22.93
CA PRO A 293 13.61 23.08 -22.47
C PRO A 293 12.44 23.74 -21.74
N TRP A 294 12.73 24.43 -20.63
CA TRP A 294 11.77 25.32 -19.98
C TRP A 294 11.53 26.54 -20.88
N ARG A 295 10.54 26.49 -21.76
CA ARG A 295 10.01 27.68 -22.44
C ARG A 295 8.71 28.10 -21.78
N GLU A 296 8.72 29.31 -21.26
CA GLU A 296 7.59 30.01 -20.65
C GLU A 296 6.53 30.28 -21.74
N HIS A 297 5.67 29.30 -22.03
CA HIS A 297 4.44 29.55 -22.77
C HIS A 297 3.40 30.11 -21.80
N SER A 298 3.45 31.43 -21.63
CA SER A 298 2.35 32.23 -21.13
C SER A 298 1.16 32.13 -22.10
N SER A 299 0.34 31.10 -21.91
CA SER A 299 -1.04 31.10 -22.37
C SER A 299 -1.87 30.29 -21.38
N THR A 300 -2.49 31.03 -20.47
CA THR A 300 -3.77 30.78 -19.82
C THR A 300 -4.60 29.70 -20.50
N GLU A 301 -4.59 28.49 -19.94
CA GLU A 301 -5.71 27.53 -19.81
C GLU A 301 -5.14 26.16 -19.41
N LEU A 302 -4.89 25.95 -18.12
CA LEU A 302 -4.91 24.66 -17.39
C LEU A 302 -4.16 24.88 -16.07
N GLY A 303 -4.93 25.19 -15.03
CA GLY A 303 -4.41 25.29 -13.67
C GLY A 303 -3.85 23.97 -13.15
N SER A 304 -2.88 24.09 -12.24
CA SER A 304 -2.28 23.08 -11.38
C SER A 304 -1.17 22.16 -11.97
N ARG A 305 0.06 22.65 -11.84
CA ARG A 305 1.31 21.97 -11.41
C ARG A 305 1.36 20.43 -11.54
N SER A 306 1.88 19.97 -12.67
CA SER A 306 3.01 19.04 -12.80
C SER A 306 3.17 18.74 -14.29
N TYR A 307 4.32 19.07 -14.88
CA TYR A 307 4.65 18.62 -16.24
C TYR A 307 4.93 17.10 -16.21
N LYS A 308 3.90 16.29 -15.99
CA LYS A 308 3.86 14.90 -16.47
C LYS A 308 3.36 15.01 -17.90
N ALA A 309 4.26 14.81 -18.85
CA ALA A 309 3.96 14.79 -20.27
C ALA A 309 2.65 14.02 -20.53
N ARG A 310 1.67 14.69 -21.16
CA ARG A 310 0.47 14.05 -21.68
C ARG A 310 0.90 13.13 -22.82
N PHE A 311 1.23 11.90 -22.49
CA PHE A 311 1.39 10.84 -23.49
C PHE A 311 0.01 10.24 -23.77
N TRP A 312 -0.43 10.42 -25.02
CA TRP A 312 -1.48 9.61 -25.61
C TRP A 312 -0.97 8.16 -25.68
N TRP A 313 -1.81 7.23 -25.22
CA TRP A 313 -1.63 5.79 -25.30
C TRP A 313 -2.18 5.27 -26.62
#